data_AF-A0A699RBQ6-F1
#
_entry.id   AF-A0A699RBQ6-F1
#
_cell.length_a   1.000
_cell.length_b   1.000
_cell.length_c   1.000
_cell.angle_alpha   90.00
_cell.angle_beta   90.00
_cell.angle_gamma   90.00
#
_symmetry.space_group_name_H-M   'P 1'
#
loop_
_entity.id
_entity.type
_entity.pdbx_description
1 polymer ?
#
loop_
_entity_poly.entity_id
_entity_poly.type
_entity_poly.pdbx_seq_one_letter_code
_entity_poly.pdbx_strand_id
1 'polypeptide(L)'
;YKDAKSLWEAIKNMFGGNKESNKMQKTILELNYENFAVSSQEGIDKTYDRFQKLISQLEIHGDVILQEDANLKLLRSLPLA
;
A
#
# COMPACT_ATOMS: atom_id res chain seq x y z
N TYR A 1 -22.26 -11.32 30.73
CA TYR A 1 -21.32 -10.38 30.12
C TYR A 1 -20.49 -11.14 29.10
N LYS A 2 -20.43 -10.71 27.84
CA LYS A 2 -19.40 -11.21 26.90
C LYS A 2 -18.05 -10.69 27.39
N ASP A 3 -17.06 -11.55 27.51
CA ASP A 3 -15.72 -11.11 27.90
C ASP A 3 -15.10 -10.23 26.80
N ALA A 4 -14.15 -9.37 27.17
CA ALA A 4 -13.49 -8.45 26.23
C ALA A 4 -12.79 -9.19 25.08
N LYS A 5 -12.35 -10.44 25.30
CA LYS A 5 -11.67 -11.26 24.30
C LYS A 5 -12.63 -11.68 23.17
N SER A 6 -13.85 -12.06 23.51
CA SER A 6 -14.89 -12.44 22.55
C SER A 6 -15.36 -11.26 21.69
N LEU A 7 -15.39 -10.05 22.27
CA LEU A 7 -15.68 -8.82 21.53
C LEU A 7 -14.53 -8.46 20.57
N TRP A 8 -13.28 -8.61 21.02
CA TRP A 8 -12.10 -8.37 20.17
C TRP A 8 -12.03 -9.31 18.97
N GLU A 9 -12.26 -10.61 19.15
CA GLU A 9 -12.27 -11.57 18.03
C GLU A 9 -13.43 -11.32 17.06
N ALA A 10 -14.60 -10.88 17.55
CA ALA A 10 -15.70 -10.48 16.68
C ALA A 10 -15.35 -9.23 15.85
N ILE A 11 -14.70 -8.23 16.45
CA ILE A 11 -14.22 -7.04 15.73
C ILE A 11 -13.15 -7.43 14.70
N LYS A 12 -12.19 -8.28 15.05
CA LYS A 12 -11.16 -8.76 14.12
C LYS A 12 -11.76 -9.53 12.95
N ASN A 13 -12.75 -10.38 13.19
CA ASN A 13 -13.44 -11.10 12.11
C ASN A 13 -14.31 -10.18 11.22
N MET A 14 -14.89 -9.11 11.79
CA MET A 14 -15.68 -8.14 11.02
C MET A 14 -14.81 -7.18 10.19
N PHE A 15 -13.70 -6.70 10.75
CA PHE A 15 -12.90 -5.61 10.17
C PHE A 15 -11.52 -6.02 9.65
N GLY A 16 -11.00 -7.19 10.04
CA GLY A 16 -9.67 -7.66 9.64
C GLY A 16 -9.55 -8.13 8.19
N GLY A 17 -10.64 -8.05 7.42
CA GLY A 17 -10.74 -8.60 6.08
C GLY A 17 -10.77 -10.14 6.08
N ASN A 18 -11.42 -10.73 5.08
CA ASN A 18 -11.28 -12.17 4.86
C ASN A 18 -9.93 -12.46 4.15
N LYS A 19 -9.38 -13.66 4.34
CA LYS A 19 -8.07 -14.07 3.79
C LYS A 19 -7.96 -13.83 2.28
N GLU A 20 -9.02 -14.10 1.53
CA GLU A 20 -9.05 -13.93 0.07
C GLU A 20 -9.06 -12.45 -0.34
N SER A 21 -9.80 -11.61 0.38
CA SER A 21 -9.83 -10.16 0.16
C SER A 21 -8.47 -9.54 0.46
N ASN A 22 -7.80 -9.97 1.53
CA ASN A 22 -6.46 -9.46 1.86
C ASN A 22 -5.43 -9.86 0.78
N LYS A 23 -5.53 -11.10 0.26
CA LYS A 23 -4.70 -11.54 -0.86
C LYS A 23 -4.97 -10.73 -2.13
N MET A 24 -6.23 -10.48 -2.46
CA MET A 24 -6.62 -9.68 -3.62
C MET A 24 -6.15 -8.23 -3.50
N GLN A 25 -6.33 -7.62 -2.32
CA GLN A 25 -5.85 -6.26 -2.04
C GLN A 25 -4.34 -6.16 -2.23
N LYS A 26 -3.58 -7.13 -1.70
CA LYS A 26 -2.13 -7.19 -1.90
C LYS A 26 -1.76 -7.23 -3.38
N THR A 27 -2.38 -8.11 -4.17
CA THR A 27 -2.13 -8.18 -5.62
C THR A 27 -2.45 -6.86 -6.34
N ILE A 28 -3.49 -6.15 -5.93
CA ILE A 28 -3.83 -4.82 -6.48
C ILE A 28 -2.74 -3.79 -6.13
N LEU A 29 -2.22 -3.81 -4.90
CA LEU A 29 -1.15 -2.92 -4.48
C LEU A 29 0.16 -3.19 -5.24
N GLU A 30 0.54 -4.46 -5.41
CA GLU A 30 1.70 -4.87 -6.21
C GLU A 30 1.57 -4.38 -7.66
N LEU A 31 0.38 -4.53 -8.28
CA LEU A 31 0.11 -4.01 -9.62
C LEU A 31 0.18 -2.47 -9.68
N ASN A 32 -0.33 -1.77 -8.66
CA ASN A 32 -0.26 -0.31 -8.59
C ASN A 32 1.19 0.18 -8.43
N TYR A 33 2.02 -0.57 -7.71
CA TYR A 33 3.44 -0.28 -7.55
C TYR A 33 4.18 -0.48 -8.87
N GLU A 34 3.93 -1.60 -9.55
CA GLU A 34 4.60 -1.87 -10.81
C GLU A 34 4.25 -0.86 -11.89
N ASN A 35 2.98 -0.46 -11.96
CA ASN A 35 2.46 0.51 -12.91
C ASN A 35 2.54 1.97 -12.40
N PHE A 36 3.26 2.23 -11.31
CA PHE A 36 3.35 3.58 -10.75
C PHE A 36 4.01 4.53 -11.76
N ALA A 37 3.28 5.56 -12.16
CA ALA A 37 3.73 6.57 -13.11
C ALA A 37 3.22 7.96 -12.69
N VAL A 38 4.03 8.98 -12.96
CA VAL A 38 3.69 10.37 -12.70
C VAL A 38 2.83 10.92 -13.83
N SER A 39 1.76 11.62 -13.47
CA SER A 39 0.97 12.37 -14.43
C SER A 39 1.66 13.70 -14.76
N SER A 40 1.65 14.12 -16.02
CA SER A 40 2.23 15.40 -16.46
C SER A 40 1.60 16.65 -15.80
N GLN A 41 0.41 16.51 -15.20
CA GLN A 41 -0.28 17.58 -14.47
C GLN A 41 -0.12 17.47 -12.94
N GLU A 42 0.57 16.44 -12.45
CA GLU A 42 0.77 16.21 -11.03
C GLU A 42 2.09 16.84 -10.56
N GLY A 43 2.02 17.65 -9.51
CA GLY A 43 3.21 18.20 -8.86
C GLY A 43 3.97 17.14 -8.07
N ILE A 44 5.30 17.32 -7.97
CA ILE A 44 6.21 16.35 -7.34
C ILE A 44 5.82 15.98 -5.90
N ASP A 45 5.32 16.94 -5.11
CA ASP A 45 4.88 16.70 -3.73
C ASP A 45 3.68 15.75 -3.68
N LYS A 46 2.71 15.94 -4.60
CA LYS A 46 1.53 15.10 -4.69
C LYS A 46 1.87 13.69 -5.17
N THR A 47 2.82 13.59 -6.11
CA THR A 47 3.39 12.30 -6.53
C THR A 47 4.04 11.57 -5.34
N TYR A 48 4.87 12.28 -4.58
CA TYR A 48 5.55 11.72 -3.42
C TYR A 48 4.56 11.22 -2.37
N ASP A 49 3.53 12.01 -2.05
CA ASP A 49 2.47 11.61 -1.10
C ASP A 49 1.74 10.33 -1.53
N ARG A 50 1.45 10.18 -2.83
CA ARG A 50 0.82 8.96 -3.37
C ARG A 50 1.76 7.77 -3.29
N PHE A 51 3.03 7.96 -3.63
CA PHE A 51 4.03 6.90 -3.57
C PHE A 51 4.25 6.42 -2.14
N GLN A 52 4.40 7.34 -1.19
CA GLN A 52 4.54 7.03 0.24
C GLN A 52 3.35 6.25 0.78
N LYS A 53 2.12 6.65 0.41
CA LYS A 53 0.90 5.90 0.78
C LYS A 53 0.90 4.47 0.23
N LEU A 54 1.35 4.30 -1.00
CA LEU A 54 1.44 2.99 -1.64
C LEU A 54 2.46 2.08 -0.96
N ILE A 55 3.65 2.60 -0.64
CA ILE A 55 4.69 1.87 0.11
C ILE A 55 4.17 1.47 1.50
N SER A 56 3.58 2.42 2.23
CA SER A 56 3.04 2.16 3.58
C SER A 56 1.99 1.05 3.56
N GLN A 57 1.15 0.98 2.52
CA GLN A 57 0.15 -0.08 2.37
C GLN A 57 0.81 -1.44 2.08
N LEU A 58 1.82 -1.49 1.21
CA LEU A 58 2.55 -2.73 0.91
C LEU A 58 3.26 -3.31 2.15
N GLU A 59 3.87 -2.45 2.96
CA GLU A 59 4.51 -2.84 4.22
C GLU A 59 3.52 -3.45 5.23
N ILE A 60 2.31 -2.90 5.33
CA ILE A 60 1.23 -3.45 6.19
C ILE A 60 0.85 -4.87 5.75
N HIS A 61 0.89 -5.15 4.44
CA HIS A 61 0.60 -6.48 3.88
C HIS A 61 1.80 -7.45 3.91
N GLY A 62 2.91 -7.04 4.53
CA GLY A 62 4.08 -7.87 4.79
C GLY A 62 5.13 -7.85 3.68
N ASP A 63 5.04 -6.91 2.74
CA ASP A 63 6.08 -6.70 1.74
C ASP A 63 7.18 -5.80 2.30
N VAL A 64 8.42 -6.29 2.31
CA VAL A 64 9.58 -5.48 2.68
C VAL A 64 10.13 -4.87 1.40
N ILE A 65 9.90 -3.59 1.20
CA ILE A 65 10.47 -2.84 0.08
C ILE A 65 11.72 -2.14 0.61
N LEU A 66 12.87 -2.44 0.02
CA LEU A 66 14.10 -1.74 0.39
C LEU A 66 13.96 -0.27 0.00
N GLN A 67 14.38 0.62 0.91
CA GLN A 67 14.27 2.06 0.70
C GLN A 67 15.00 2.50 -0.59
N GLU A 68 16.14 1.87 -0.91
CA GLU A 68 16.89 2.13 -2.14
C GLU A 68 16.09 1.76 -3.40
N ASP A 69 15.42 0.61 -3.40
CA ASP A 69 14.59 0.16 -4.52
C ASP A 69 13.35 1.05 -4.71
N ALA A 70 12.70 1.44 -3.61
CA ALA A 70 11.58 2.37 -3.62
C ALA A 70 12.00 3.73 -4.19
N ASN A 71 13.13 4.27 -3.74
CA ASN A 71 13.69 5.53 -4.25
C ASN A 71 13.99 5.45 -5.74
N LEU A 72 14.59 4.35 -6.20
CA LEU A 72 14.91 4.14 -7.61
C LEU A 72 13.64 4.03 -8.47
N LYS A 73 12.59 3.34 -7.99
CA LYS A 73 11.29 3.25 -8.67
C LYS A 73 10.65 4.63 -8.81
N LEU A 74 10.65 5.43 -7.73
CA LEU A 74 10.12 6.80 -7.77
C LEU A 74 10.88 7.65 -8.79
N LEU A 75 12.21 7.66 -8.76
CA LEU A 75 13.03 8.46 -9.68
C LEU A 75 12.81 8.06 -11.15
N ARG A 76 12.62 6.76 -11.44
CA ARG A 76 12.30 6.27 -12.80
C ARG A 76 10.91 6.65 -13.27
N SER A 77 9.99 6.92 -12.35
CA SER A 77 8.60 7.28 -12.67
C SER A 77 8.41 8.77 -12.94
N LEU A 78 9.38 9.61 -12.55
CA LEU A 78 9.33 11.05 -12.77
C LEU A 78 9.40 11.37 -14.28
N PRO A 79 8.72 12.44 -14.75
CA PRO A 79 8.86 12.89 -16.13
C PRO A 79 10.31 13.20 -16.44
N LEU A 80 10.80 12.76 -17.60
CA LEU A 80 12.09 13.22 -18.10
C LEU A 80 11.98 14.72 -18.38
N ALA A 81 12.88 15.50 -17.80
CA ALA A 81 13.01 16.94 -18.02
C ALA A 81 13.49 17.26 -19.44
#